data_AF-A0A5D3YLE7-F1
#
_entry.id   AF-A0A5D3YLE7-F1
#
_cell.length_a   1.000
_cell.length_b   1.000
_cell.length_c   1.000
_cell.angle_alpha   90.00
_cell.angle_beta   90.00
_cell.angle_gamma   90.00
#
_symmetry.space_group_name_H-M   'P 1'
#
loop_
_entity.id
_entity.type
_entity.pdbx_description
1 polymer ?
#
loop_
_entity_poly.entity_id
_entity_poly.type
_entity_poly.pdbx_seq_one_letter_code
_entity_poly.pdbx_strand_id
1 'polypeptide(L)'
;MDRKLNALFIFLLIVLFISVASVSQQWNIILGIGLAIVVTFPSFIGGKLTLDGMFAAIVVGVFVFGFGGWAAAVLLLLFFLSSAILSGHSDVEALKGSSRRNGLQVWANGLWVVLFFVFFAIFESPVLVVGAIGALAAAAADTWGTEIGAMLARTTYCITNFKEVKPGTDGGVSVPGTAASLVGSALIAFASLFIFSFSQPVAICIFSAGFLGSVLDSYFGAIFQRNNGTVPLPFTERSFSFDNNAVNVISTGMGAMLAITLKLIFV
;
A
#
# COMPACT_ATOMS: atom_id res chain seq x y z
N MET A 1 -1.55 -16.41 7.83
CA MET A 1 -0.41 -15.58 8.26
C MET A 1 -0.92 -14.21 8.68
N ASP A 2 -1.64 -13.53 7.79
CA ASP A 2 -2.66 -12.51 8.05
C ASP A 2 -3.34 -12.53 9.44
N ARG A 3 -3.94 -13.64 9.91
CA ARG A 3 -4.60 -13.67 11.23
C ARG A 3 -3.67 -13.40 12.41
N LYS A 4 -2.43 -13.90 12.32
CA LYS A 4 -1.39 -13.64 13.34
C LYS A 4 -0.93 -12.17 13.28
N LEU A 5 -0.85 -11.61 12.07
CA LEU A 5 -0.50 -10.20 11.87
C LEU A 5 -1.61 -9.29 12.42
N ASN A 6 -2.88 -9.59 12.13
CA ASN A 6 -4.02 -8.90 12.72
C ASN A 6 -3.96 -8.94 14.26
N ALA A 7 -3.76 -10.13 14.85
CA ALA A 7 -3.66 -10.28 16.30
C ALA A 7 -2.49 -9.47 16.90
N LEU A 8 -1.31 -9.51 16.26
CA LEU A 8 -0.14 -8.73 16.67
C LEU A 8 -0.43 -7.23 16.66
N PHE A 9 -1.02 -6.72 15.59
CA PHE A 9 -1.31 -5.30 15.48
C PHE A 9 -2.49 -4.86 16.35
N ILE A 10 -3.47 -5.72 16.62
CA ILE A 10 -4.51 -5.44 17.62
C ILE A 10 -3.89 -5.37 19.03
N PHE A 11 -2.99 -6.29 19.38
CA PHE A 11 -2.27 -6.23 20.64
C PHE A 11 -1.45 -4.94 20.74
N LEU A 12 -0.71 -4.59 19.68
CA LEU A 12 0.04 -3.33 19.62
C LEU A 12 -0.88 -2.11 19.75
N LEU A 13 -2.06 -2.11 19.12
CA LEU A 13 -3.04 -1.03 19.23
C LEU A 13 -3.49 -0.85 20.67
N ILE A 14 -3.75 -1.93 21.40
CA ILE A 14 -4.13 -1.87 22.82
C ILE A 14 -2.98 -1.28 23.66
N VAL A 15 -1.74 -1.72 23.43
CA VAL A 15 -0.56 -1.18 24.12
C VAL A 15 -0.41 0.32 23.87
N LEU A 16 -0.52 0.76 22.61
CA LEU A 16 -0.42 2.18 22.24
C LEU A 16 -1.61 2.99 22.80
N PHE A 17 -2.82 2.45 22.76
CA PHE A 17 -4.02 3.11 23.30
C PHE A 17 -3.85 3.45 24.78
N ILE A 18 -3.28 2.53 25.56
CA ILE A 18 -3.09 2.69 27.01
C ILE A 18 -1.86 3.56 27.31
N SER A 19 -0.77 3.36 26.58
CA SER A 19 0.56 3.85 27.00
C SER A 19 1.02 5.12 26.28
N VAL A 20 0.46 5.41 25.10
CA VAL A 20 0.98 6.47 24.19
C VAL A 20 -0.13 7.41 23.74
N ALA A 21 -1.31 6.90 23.41
CA ALA A 21 -2.37 7.68 22.78
C ALA A 21 -2.89 8.80 23.70
N SER A 22 -2.94 10.02 23.17
CA SER A 22 -3.65 11.13 23.79
C SER A 22 -5.17 10.87 23.85
N VAL A 23 -5.89 11.60 24.70
CA VAL A 23 -7.36 11.48 24.84
C VAL A 23 -8.08 11.64 23.48
N SER A 24 -7.62 12.55 22.63
CA SER A 24 -8.19 12.72 21.29
C SER A 24 -7.92 11.50 20.39
N GLN A 25 -6.71 10.94 20.42
CA GLN A 25 -6.37 9.74 19.65
C GLN A 25 -7.13 8.50 20.16
N GLN A 26 -7.36 8.38 21.47
CA GLN A 26 -8.20 7.32 22.03
C GLN A 26 -9.63 7.38 21.47
N TRP A 27 -10.22 8.58 21.42
CA TRP A 27 -11.53 8.76 20.78
C TRP A 27 -11.50 8.44 19.29
N ASN A 28 -10.45 8.86 18.57
CA ASN A 28 -10.28 8.52 17.16
C ASN A 28 -10.16 7.01 16.95
N ILE A 29 -9.46 6.28 17.82
CA ILE A 29 -9.34 4.82 17.75
C ILE A 29 -10.72 4.17 17.93
N ILE A 30 -11.48 4.58 18.95
CA ILE A 30 -12.82 4.03 19.23
C ILE A 30 -13.76 4.30 18.05
N LEU A 31 -13.82 5.54 17.57
CA LEU A 31 -14.64 5.92 16.42
C LEU A 31 -14.16 5.23 15.13
N GLY A 32 -12.85 5.07 14.98
CA GLY A 32 -12.20 4.43 13.85
C GLY A 32 -12.63 2.99 13.65
N ILE A 33 -12.88 2.25 14.73
CA ILE A 33 -13.40 0.88 14.64
C ILE A 33 -14.76 0.89 13.93
N GLY A 34 -15.68 1.76 14.35
CA GLY A 34 -17.00 1.89 13.74
C GLY A 34 -16.93 2.35 12.29
N LEU A 35 -16.16 3.41 12.01
CA LEU A 35 -16.00 3.96 10.66
C LEU A 35 -15.36 2.95 9.70
N ALA A 36 -14.32 2.23 10.14
CA ALA A 36 -13.65 1.25 9.31
C ALA A 36 -14.57 0.07 8.98
N ILE A 37 -15.42 -0.37 9.92
CA ILE A 37 -16.46 -1.38 9.64
C ILE A 37 -17.45 -0.86 8.59
N VAL A 38 -17.97 0.35 8.76
CA VAL A 38 -18.93 0.97 7.82
C VAL A 38 -18.37 1.07 6.41
N VAL A 39 -17.09 1.41 6.27
CA VAL A 39 -16.41 1.54 4.97
C VAL A 39 -16.10 0.17 4.34
N THR A 40 -15.60 -0.77 5.13
CA THR A 40 -15.08 -2.04 4.60
C THR A 40 -16.18 -3.08 4.38
N PHE A 41 -17.28 -3.02 5.13
CA PHE A 41 -18.39 -3.97 5.03
C PHE A 41 -19.06 -3.97 3.64
N PRO A 42 -19.41 -2.83 3.01
CA PRO A 42 -19.92 -2.82 1.64
C PRO A 42 -18.94 -3.43 0.63
N SER A 43 -17.64 -3.21 0.82
CA SER A 43 -16.60 -3.78 -0.06
C SER A 43 -16.45 -5.29 0.12
N PHE A 44 -16.72 -5.82 1.32
CA PHE A 44 -16.80 -7.26 1.57
C PHE A 44 -18.03 -7.88 0.90
N ILE A 45 -19.21 -7.29 1.09
CA ILE A 45 -20.46 -7.77 0.49
C ILE A 45 -20.41 -7.69 -1.04
N GLY A 46 -19.86 -6.61 -1.59
CA GLY A 46 -19.64 -6.42 -3.03
C GLY A 46 -18.52 -7.27 -3.62
N GLY A 47 -17.96 -8.21 -2.85
CA GLY A 47 -16.95 -9.15 -3.34
C GLY A 47 -15.55 -8.59 -3.50
N LYS A 48 -15.29 -7.29 -3.29
CA LYS A 48 -13.95 -6.69 -3.47
C LYS A 48 -12.94 -7.10 -2.40
N LEU A 49 -13.40 -7.39 -1.17
CA LEU A 49 -12.57 -7.89 -0.07
C LEU A 49 -13.00 -9.29 0.34
N THR A 50 -12.05 -10.15 0.70
CA THR A 50 -12.33 -11.35 1.50
C THR A 50 -12.62 -11.00 2.96
N LEU A 51 -13.11 -11.95 3.76
CA LEU A 51 -13.37 -11.71 5.19
C LEU A 51 -12.08 -11.34 5.94
N ASP A 52 -11.00 -12.10 5.74
CA ASP A 52 -9.69 -11.78 6.35
C ASP A 52 -9.12 -10.45 5.81
N GLY A 53 -9.42 -10.10 4.54
CA GLY A 53 -9.12 -8.79 3.94
C GLY A 53 -9.86 -7.63 4.60
N MET A 54 -11.15 -7.80 4.91
CA MET A 54 -11.96 -6.82 5.65
C MET A 54 -11.38 -6.59 7.04
N PHE A 55 -11.04 -7.65 7.79
CA PHE A 55 -10.41 -7.50 9.10
C PHE A 55 -9.06 -6.79 9.03
N ALA A 56 -8.21 -7.12 8.07
CA ALA A 56 -6.94 -6.41 7.87
C ALA A 56 -7.17 -4.93 7.54
N ALA A 57 -8.14 -4.62 6.67
CA ALA A 57 -8.49 -3.24 6.30
C ALA A 57 -9.05 -2.45 7.50
N ILE A 58 -9.83 -3.10 8.37
CA ILE A 58 -10.29 -2.51 9.63
C ILE A 58 -9.09 -2.15 10.51
N VAL A 59 -8.16 -3.07 10.74
CA VAL A 59 -6.97 -2.81 11.57
C VAL A 59 -6.16 -1.66 10.98
N VAL A 60 -5.83 -1.70 9.68
CA VAL A 60 -5.11 -0.60 9.00
C VAL A 60 -5.86 0.73 9.15
N GLY A 61 -7.17 0.74 8.89
CA GLY A 61 -8.00 1.94 9.01
C GLY A 61 -8.02 2.53 10.42
N VAL A 62 -8.09 1.69 11.45
CA VAL A 62 -8.06 2.13 12.85
C VAL A 62 -6.73 2.76 13.22
N PHE A 63 -5.59 2.21 12.79
CA PHE A 63 -4.29 2.83 13.01
C PHE A 63 -4.17 4.18 12.30
N VAL A 64 -4.55 4.22 11.01
CA VAL A 64 -4.43 5.42 10.19
C VAL A 64 -5.32 6.54 10.72
N PHE A 65 -6.58 6.27 11.03
CA PHE A 65 -7.48 7.28 11.59
C PHE A 65 -7.14 7.61 13.05
N GLY A 66 -6.80 6.59 13.85
CA GLY A 66 -6.49 6.73 15.27
C GLY A 66 -5.32 7.69 15.52
N PHE A 67 -4.23 7.54 14.78
CA PHE A 67 -3.01 8.32 14.97
C PHE A 67 -2.82 9.44 13.94
N GLY A 68 -3.35 9.28 12.72
CA GLY A 68 -3.26 10.27 11.64
C GLY A 68 -4.49 11.17 11.47
N GLY A 69 -5.59 10.88 12.18
CA GLY A 69 -6.83 11.66 12.15
C GLY A 69 -7.55 11.63 10.81
N TRP A 70 -8.47 12.59 10.62
CA TRP A 70 -9.28 12.72 9.40
C TRP A 70 -8.43 12.89 8.14
N ALA A 71 -7.34 13.65 8.23
CA ALA A 71 -6.46 13.90 7.09
C ALA A 71 -5.89 12.59 6.52
N ALA A 72 -5.35 11.73 7.39
CA ALA A 72 -4.83 10.44 6.99
C ALA A 72 -5.92 9.48 6.50
N ALA A 73 -7.08 9.47 7.18
CA ALA A 73 -8.20 8.62 6.80
C ALA A 73 -8.76 8.97 5.42
N VAL A 74 -8.88 10.25 5.05
CA VAL A 74 -9.36 10.65 3.72
C VAL A 74 -8.40 10.18 2.63
N LEU A 75 -7.08 10.28 2.82
CA LEU A 75 -6.12 9.74 1.85
C LEU A 75 -6.19 8.22 1.74
N LEU A 76 -6.34 7.51 2.86
CA LEU A 76 -6.52 6.06 2.84
C LEU A 76 -7.81 5.66 2.12
N LEU A 77 -8.90 6.39 2.34
CA LEU A 77 -10.18 6.18 1.64
C LEU A 77 -10.04 6.46 0.15
N LEU A 78 -9.33 7.52 -0.23
CA LEU A 78 -9.07 7.85 -1.63
C LEU A 78 -8.33 6.71 -2.33
N PHE A 79 -7.28 6.15 -1.71
CA PHE A 79 -6.60 4.96 -2.21
C PHE A 79 -7.54 3.75 -2.26
N PHE A 80 -8.24 3.44 -1.17
CA PHE A 80 -9.07 2.25 -1.05
C PHE A 80 -10.22 2.23 -2.06
N LEU A 81 -10.97 3.34 -2.17
CA LEU A 81 -12.12 3.45 -3.06
C LEU A 81 -11.68 3.46 -4.53
N SER A 82 -10.66 4.25 -4.89
CA SER A 82 -10.15 4.25 -6.27
C SER A 82 -9.65 2.88 -6.68
N SER A 83 -8.96 2.19 -5.79
CA SER A 83 -8.49 0.82 -6.01
C SER A 83 -9.64 -0.18 -6.17
N ALA A 84 -10.69 -0.09 -5.35
CA ALA A 84 -11.85 -0.97 -5.43
C ALA A 84 -12.64 -0.76 -6.73
N ILE A 85 -12.67 0.47 -7.25
CA ILE A 85 -13.25 0.80 -8.56
C ILE A 85 -12.42 0.18 -9.68
N LEU A 86 -11.10 0.24 -9.62
CA LEU A 86 -10.24 -0.33 -10.67
C LEU A 86 -10.26 -1.87 -10.67
N SER A 87 -10.22 -2.50 -9.49
CA SER A 87 -10.15 -3.95 -9.38
C SER A 87 -11.34 -4.68 -10.02
N GLY A 88 -11.04 -5.79 -10.71
CA GLY A 88 -12.04 -6.70 -11.28
C GLY A 88 -12.56 -6.32 -12.67
N HIS A 89 -11.83 -5.47 -13.40
CA HIS A 89 -12.17 -5.08 -14.78
C HIS A 89 -11.29 -5.72 -15.85
N SER A 90 -10.42 -6.67 -15.50
CA SER A 90 -9.55 -7.37 -16.46
C SER A 90 -9.80 -8.89 -16.51
N ASP A 91 -9.78 -9.44 -17.73
CA ASP A 91 -9.88 -10.90 -17.95
C ASP A 91 -8.65 -11.65 -17.41
N VAL A 92 -7.52 -10.96 -17.27
CA VAL A 92 -6.26 -11.51 -16.70
C VAL A 92 -6.40 -11.81 -15.21
N GLU A 93 -7.11 -10.96 -14.46
CA GLU A 93 -7.45 -11.19 -13.05
C GLU A 93 -8.41 -12.37 -12.88
N ALA A 94 -9.38 -12.52 -13.80
CA ALA A 94 -10.30 -13.66 -13.81
C ALA A 94 -9.56 -15.00 -14.02
N LEU A 95 -8.48 -15.00 -14.82
CA LEU A 95 -7.60 -16.15 -15.02
C LEU A 95 -6.67 -16.44 -13.82
N LYS A 96 -6.32 -15.44 -13.01
CA LYS A 96 -5.48 -15.58 -11.80
C LYS A 96 -6.25 -16.01 -10.54
N GLY A 97 -7.58 -16.12 -10.60
CA GLY A 97 -8.37 -16.84 -9.61
C GLY A 97 -8.70 -16.12 -8.30
N SER A 98 -8.43 -14.81 -8.14
CA SER A 98 -8.96 -14.06 -7.00
C SER A 98 -9.27 -12.60 -7.33
N SER A 99 -10.49 -12.33 -7.79
CA SER A 99 -11.03 -10.96 -7.91
C SER A 99 -11.13 -10.22 -6.55
N ARG A 100 -11.02 -10.93 -5.42
CA ARG A 100 -11.16 -10.39 -4.07
C ARG A 100 -9.80 -10.19 -3.41
N ARG A 101 -9.56 -9.01 -2.85
CA ARG A 101 -8.33 -8.74 -2.09
C ARG A 101 -8.33 -9.48 -0.75
N ASN A 102 -7.23 -10.16 -0.47
CA ASN A 102 -7.04 -10.92 0.76
C ASN A 102 -6.30 -10.12 1.85
N GLY A 103 -6.30 -10.64 3.08
CA GLY A 103 -5.63 -9.98 4.21
C GLY A 103 -4.14 -9.74 4.00
N LEU A 104 -3.45 -10.66 3.30
CA LEU A 104 -2.03 -10.49 2.99
C LEU A 104 -1.78 -9.34 2.03
N GLN A 105 -2.61 -9.18 0.99
CA GLN A 105 -2.50 -8.06 0.05
C GLN A 105 -2.78 -6.72 0.75
N VAL A 106 -3.76 -6.67 1.65
CA VAL A 106 -4.05 -5.45 2.43
C VAL A 106 -2.87 -5.08 3.31
N TRP A 107 -2.27 -6.05 3.99
CA TRP A 107 -1.07 -5.80 4.78
C TRP A 107 0.15 -5.49 3.94
N ALA A 108 0.32 -6.11 2.77
CA ALA A 108 1.45 -5.86 1.91
C ALA A 108 1.54 -4.38 1.50
N ASN A 109 0.38 -3.79 1.20
CA ASN A 109 0.28 -2.38 0.83
C ASN A 109 0.17 -1.44 2.05
N GLY A 110 -0.40 -1.91 3.16
CA GLY A 110 -0.72 -1.09 4.33
C GLY A 110 0.30 -1.14 5.48
N LEU A 111 1.20 -2.13 5.51
CA LEU A 111 2.09 -2.37 6.66
C LEU A 111 2.94 -1.16 6.99
N TRP A 112 3.63 -0.59 6.00
CA TRP A 112 4.49 0.57 6.23
C TRP A 112 3.69 1.81 6.60
N VAL A 113 2.50 2.01 6.03
CA VAL A 113 1.60 3.09 6.44
C VAL A 113 1.29 2.99 7.94
N VAL A 114 0.91 1.80 8.42
CA VAL A 114 0.65 1.54 9.84
C VAL A 114 1.90 1.77 10.68
N LEU A 115 3.05 1.22 10.28
CA LEU A 115 4.30 1.37 11.03
C LEU A 115 4.72 2.84 11.16
N PHE A 116 4.59 3.65 10.09
CA PHE A 116 4.90 5.08 10.17
C PHE A 116 3.94 5.84 11.07
N PHE A 117 2.66 5.49 11.12
CA PHE A 117 1.72 6.09 12.08
C PHE A 117 1.97 5.63 13.52
N VAL A 118 2.42 4.39 13.73
CA VAL A 118 2.90 3.92 15.03
C VAL A 118 4.12 4.73 15.49
N PHE A 119 5.11 4.90 14.61
CA PHE A 119 6.28 5.71 14.91
C PHE A 119 5.90 7.18 15.13
N PHE A 120 4.97 7.72 14.35
CA PHE A 120 4.46 9.07 14.54
C PHE A 120 3.80 9.24 15.90
N ALA A 121 3.04 8.24 16.37
CA ALA A 121 2.44 8.28 17.71
C ALA A 121 3.48 8.31 18.83
N ILE A 122 4.63 7.67 18.64
CA ILE A 122 5.70 7.56 19.66
C ILE A 122 6.65 8.76 19.63
N PHE A 123 7.02 9.22 18.44
CA PHE A 123 8.07 10.23 18.24
C PHE A 123 7.53 11.61 17.84
N GLU A 124 6.24 11.71 17.52
CA GLU A 124 5.53 12.95 17.14
C GLU A 124 6.18 13.75 16.00
N SER A 125 7.01 13.09 15.18
CA SER A 125 7.76 13.76 14.12
C SER A 125 6.96 13.85 12.81
N PRO A 126 6.71 15.05 12.26
CA PRO A 126 5.93 15.22 11.03
C PRO A 126 6.52 14.50 9.80
N VAL A 127 7.83 14.25 9.79
CA VAL A 127 8.48 13.51 8.69
C VAL A 127 7.98 12.07 8.58
N LEU A 128 7.54 11.47 9.70
CA LEU A 128 6.99 10.11 9.71
C LEU A 128 5.64 10.06 8.96
N VAL A 129 4.87 11.14 9.01
CA VAL A 129 3.63 11.27 8.21
C VAL A 129 3.95 11.32 6.72
N VAL A 130 5.03 12.01 6.33
CA VAL A 130 5.51 12.02 4.92
C VAL A 130 5.89 10.60 4.48
N GLY A 131 6.55 9.82 5.34
CA GLY A 131 6.83 8.41 5.09
C GLY A 131 5.56 7.57 4.91
N ALA A 132 4.57 7.73 5.79
CA ALA A 132 3.28 7.04 5.70
C ALA A 132 2.58 7.33 4.36
N ILE A 133 2.54 8.61 3.96
CA ILE A 133 1.89 9.02 2.71
C ILE A 133 2.72 8.59 1.50
N GLY A 134 4.05 8.56 1.59
CA GLY A 134 4.93 7.99 0.57
C GLY A 134 4.67 6.50 0.33
N ALA A 135 4.52 5.71 1.39
CA ALA A 135 4.13 4.30 1.31
C ALA A 135 2.76 4.14 0.63
N LEU A 136 1.78 4.96 1.03
CA LEU A 136 0.44 4.96 0.46
C LEU A 136 0.43 5.34 -1.02
N ALA A 137 1.24 6.33 -1.42
CA ALA A 137 1.41 6.74 -2.81
C ALA A 137 2.06 5.65 -3.66
N ALA A 138 3.03 4.90 -3.12
CA ALA A 138 3.63 3.75 -3.78
C ALA A 138 2.61 2.63 -3.99
N ALA A 139 1.84 2.29 -2.97
CA ALA A 139 0.77 1.30 -3.06
C ALA A 139 -0.30 1.69 -4.09
N ALA A 140 -0.66 2.98 -4.15
CA ALA A 140 -1.60 3.52 -5.14
C ALA A 140 -1.05 3.43 -6.57
N ALA A 141 0.21 3.82 -6.77
CA ALA A 141 0.89 3.75 -8.06
C ALA A 141 0.99 2.32 -8.60
N ASP A 142 1.37 1.37 -7.74
CA ASP A 142 1.44 -0.05 -8.09
C ASP A 142 0.06 -0.60 -8.47
N THR A 143 -0.94 -0.35 -7.62
CA THR A 143 -2.31 -0.82 -7.85
C THR A 143 -2.89 -0.29 -9.16
N TRP A 144 -2.79 1.03 -9.39
CA TRP A 144 -3.32 1.64 -10.62
C TRP A 144 -2.58 1.12 -11.85
N GLY A 145 -1.25 0.99 -11.76
CA GLY A 145 -0.43 0.50 -12.86
C GLY A 145 -0.76 -0.92 -13.26
N THR A 146 -0.90 -1.81 -12.27
CA THR A 146 -1.20 -3.22 -12.49
C THR A 146 -2.62 -3.40 -13.04
N GLU A 147 -3.62 -2.74 -12.46
CA GLU A 147 -5.03 -2.88 -12.87
C GLU A 147 -5.26 -2.31 -14.29
N ILE A 148 -4.85 -1.06 -14.53
CA ILE A 148 -5.04 -0.43 -15.85
C ILE A 148 -4.12 -1.06 -16.90
N GLY A 149 -2.92 -1.45 -16.52
CA GLY A 149 -2.00 -2.21 -17.36
C GLY A 149 -2.62 -3.54 -17.81
N ALA A 150 -3.20 -4.31 -16.88
CA ALA A 150 -3.86 -5.57 -17.20
C ALA A 150 -5.09 -5.38 -18.10
N MET A 151 -5.80 -4.26 -17.99
CA MET A 151 -6.98 -3.95 -18.81
C MET A 151 -6.65 -3.46 -20.22
N LEU A 152 -5.65 -2.57 -20.36
CA LEU A 152 -5.45 -1.79 -21.58
C LEU A 152 -4.18 -2.12 -22.35
N ALA A 153 -3.22 -2.85 -21.76
CA ALA A 153 -1.95 -3.14 -22.41
C ALA A 153 -2.12 -4.09 -23.59
N ARG A 154 -1.67 -3.64 -24.76
CA ARG A 154 -1.50 -4.50 -25.95
C ARG A 154 -0.14 -5.16 -25.99
N THR A 155 0.88 -4.46 -25.51
CA THR A 155 2.26 -4.93 -25.41
C THR A 155 2.81 -4.62 -24.02
N THR A 156 3.58 -5.57 -23.49
CA THR A 156 4.23 -5.48 -22.17
C THR A 156 5.69 -5.88 -22.32
N TYR A 157 6.59 -5.18 -21.65
CA TYR A 157 8.02 -5.41 -21.71
C TYR A 157 8.57 -5.68 -20.32
N CYS A 158 9.50 -6.62 -20.19
CA CYS A 158 10.15 -6.85 -18.90
C CYS A 158 11.09 -5.69 -18.55
N ILE A 159 10.94 -5.10 -17.37
CA ILE A 159 11.65 -3.88 -16.98
C ILE A 159 13.19 -4.03 -16.96
N THR A 160 13.71 -5.24 -16.76
CA THR A 160 15.17 -5.46 -16.63
C THR A 160 15.89 -5.64 -17.96
N ASN A 161 15.20 -6.09 -19.01
CA ASN A 161 15.82 -6.42 -20.30
C ASN A 161 15.06 -5.88 -21.53
N PHE A 162 13.93 -5.21 -21.31
CA PHE A 162 13.05 -4.63 -22.33
C PHE A 162 12.59 -5.61 -23.42
N LYS A 163 12.63 -6.91 -23.15
CA LYS A 163 12.06 -7.92 -24.06
C LYS A 163 10.56 -8.00 -23.84
N GLU A 164 9.82 -8.22 -24.92
CA GLU A 164 8.37 -8.42 -24.88
C GLU A 164 8.03 -9.65 -24.02
N VAL A 165 7.04 -9.49 -23.15
CA VAL A 165 6.50 -10.53 -22.27
C VAL A 165 4.97 -10.51 -22.32
N LYS A 166 4.34 -11.61 -21.90
CA LYS A 166 2.88 -11.67 -21.82
C LYS A 166 2.37 -10.66 -20.77
N PRO A 167 1.24 -9.97 -21.01
CA PRO A 167 0.59 -9.16 -19.99
C PRO A 167 0.36 -9.96 -18.70
N GLY A 168 0.57 -9.32 -17.54
CA GLY A 168 0.48 -9.96 -16.23
C GLY A 168 1.68 -10.81 -15.82
N THR A 169 2.78 -10.81 -16.60
CA THR A 169 4.08 -11.35 -16.19
C THR A 169 4.69 -10.47 -15.11
N ASP A 170 5.23 -11.08 -14.06
CA ASP A 170 5.92 -10.38 -12.98
C ASP A 170 7.08 -9.52 -13.51
N GLY A 171 7.09 -8.24 -13.13
CA GLY A 171 8.02 -7.23 -13.65
C GLY A 171 7.82 -6.83 -15.11
N GLY A 172 6.67 -7.17 -15.70
CA GLY A 172 6.22 -6.65 -16.97
C GLY A 172 5.62 -5.25 -16.83
N VAL A 173 6.15 -4.28 -17.58
CA VAL A 173 5.64 -2.91 -17.66
C VAL A 173 5.06 -2.62 -19.03
N SER A 174 3.99 -1.83 -19.06
CA SER A 174 3.33 -1.36 -20.28
C SER A 174 3.17 0.15 -20.23
N VAL A 175 2.98 0.79 -21.39
CA VAL A 175 2.71 2.24 -21.46
C VAL A 175 1.45 2.63 -20.66
N PRO A 176 0.27 2.01 -20.85
CA PRO A 176 -0.92 2.39 -20.08
C PRO A 176 -0.75 2.12 -18.58
N GLY A 177 -0.08 1.02 -18.19
CA GLY A 177 0.22 0.75 -16.78
C GLY A 177 1.14 1.79 -16.17
N THR A 178 2.22 2.16 -16.85
CA THR A 178 3.17 3.18 -16.37
C THR A 178 2.49 4.55 -16.22
N ALA A 179 1.65 4.94 -17.19
CA ALA A 179 0.86 6.16 -17.11
C ALA A 179 -0.12 6.12 -15.93
N ALA A 180 -0.78 4.99 -15.70
CA ALA A 180 -1.65 4.79 -14.56
C ALA A 180 -0.91 4.87 -13.21
N SER A 181 0.32 4.32 -13.11
CA SER A 181 1.15 4.47 -11.91
C SER A 181 1.50 5.92 -11.61
N LEU A 182 1.83 6.71 -12.64
CA LEU A 182 2.04 8.16 -12.49
C LEU A 182 0.79 8.84 -11.93
N VAL A 183 -0.39 8.55 -12.49
CA VAL A 183 -1.65 9.15 -12.05
C VAL A 183 -2.02 8.70 -10.63
N GLY A 184 -1.86 7.42 -10.29
CA GLY A 184 -2.12 6.89 -8.95
C GLY A 184 -1.24 7.53 -7.89
N SER A 185 0.06 7.71 -8.19
CA SER A 185 0.97 8.44 -7.30
C SER A 185 0.60 9.93 -7.18
N ALA A 186 0.32 10.58 -8.31
CA ALA A 186 -0.07 11.99 -8.36
C ALA A 186 -1.36 12.26 -7.59
N LEU A 187 -2.33 11.34 -7.62
CA LEU A 187 -3.57 11.45 -6.88
C LEU A 187 -3.32 11.62 -5.38
N ILE A 188 -2.49 10.75 -4.79
CA ILE A 188 -2.18 10.80 -3.35
C ILE A 188 -1.34 12.03 -3.01
N ALA A 189 -0.32 12.32 -3.82
CA ALA A 189 0.56 13.47 -3.62
C ALA A 189 -0.20 14.80 -3.73
N PHE A 190 -1.03 14.97 -4.75
CA PHE A 190 -1.83 16.18 -4.95
C PHE A 190 -2.87 16.34 -3.84
N ALA A 191 -3.57 15.27 -3.46
CA ALA A 191 -4.52 15.31 -2.36
C ALA A 191 -3.86 15.71 -1.03
N SER A 192 -2.59 15.34 -0.81
CA SER A 192 -1.83 15.74 0.40
C SER A 192 -1.62 17.26 0.52
N LEU A 193 -1.58 18.00 -0.59
CA LEU A 193 -1.48 19.47 -0.58
C LEU A 193 -2.68 20.12 0.11
N PHE A 194 -3.88 19.59 -0.10
CA PHE A 194 -5.11 20.19 0.42
C PHE A 194 -5.49 19.60 1.78
N ILE A 195 -5.29 18.30 1.93
CA ILE A 195 -5.73 17.57 3.13
C ILE A 195 -4.76 17.78 4.30
N PHE A 196 -3.45 17.75 4.03
CA PHE A 196 -2.41 17.98 5.04
C PHE A 196 -1.81 19.38 5.00
N SER A 197 -2.22 20.23 4.04
CA SER A 197 -1.59 21.55 3.82
C SER A 197 -0.08 21.46 3.60
N PHE A 198 0.39 20.35 3.02
CA PHE A 198 1.81 20.19 2.68
C PHE A 198 2.23 21.19 1.61
N SER A 199 3.49 21.61 1.67
CA SER A 199 4.06 22.47 0.64
C SER A 199 4.24 21.70 -0.68
N GLN A 200 4.23 22.43 -1.80
CA GLN A 200 4.45 21.84 -3.12
C GLN A 200 5.73 20.98 -3.21
N PRO A 201 6.89 21.38 -2.64
CA PRO A 201 8.07 20.52 -2.62
C PRO A 201 7.86 19.17 -1.91
N VAL A 202 7.12 19.15 -0.79
CA VAL A 202 6.83 17.89 -0.06
C VAL A 202 5.93 16.99 -0.91
N ALA A 203 4.91 17.52 -1.57
CA ALA A 203 4.07 16.73 -2.47
C ALA A 203 4.86 16.18 -3.66
N ILE A 204 5.82 16.93 -4.22
CA ILE A 204 6.72 16.44 -5.27
C ILE A 204 7.58 15.28 -4.75
N CYS A 205 8.06 15.34 -3.50
CA CYS A 205 8.79 14.24 -2.87
C CYS A 205 7.92 12.98 -2.76
N ILE A 206 6.67 13.13 -2.30
CA ILE A 206 5.71 12.02 -2.17
C ILE A 206 5.37 11.42 -3.54
N PHE A 207 5.11 12.25 -4.55
CA PHE A 207 4.85 11.82 -5.93
C PHE A 207 6.03 11.03 -6.49
N SER A 208 7.24 11.59 -6.39
CA SER A 208 8.44 10.95 -6.92
C SER A 208 8.69 9.61 -6.22
N ALA A 209 8.54 9.59 -4.90
CA ALA A 209 8.74 8.38 -4.12
C ALA A 209 7.67 7.31 -4.39
N GLY A 210 6.41 7.70 -4.57
CA GLY A 210 5.34 6.76 -4.89
C GLY A 210 5.52 6.13 -6.26
N PHE A 211 5.79 6.94 -7.30
CA PHE A 211 6.04 6.41 -8.64
C PHE A 211 7.30 5.55 -8.71
N LEU A 212 8.41 5.98 -8.10
CA LEU A 212 9.63 5.17 -8.05
C LEU A 212 9.42 3.89 -7.23
N GLY A 213 8.58 3.92 -6.20
CA GLY A 213 8.15 2.73 -5.47
C GLY A 213 7.53 1.67 -6.38
N SER A 214 6.59 2.04 -7.27
CA SER A 214 5.99 1.09 -8.22
C SER A 214 6.98 0.60 -9.30
N VAL A 215 7.94 1.44 -9.69
CA VAL A 215 9.03 1.03 -10.60
C VAL A 215 9.92 -0.02 -9.92
N LEU A 216 10.25 0.17 -8.64
CA LEU A 216 11.00 -0.80 -7.84
C LEU A 216 10.23 -2.10 -7.66
N ASP A 217 8.91 -2.05 -7.50
CA ASP A 217 8.05 -3.22 -7.46
C ASP A 217 8.23 -4.09 -8.71
N SER A 218 8.05 -3.48 -9.89
CA SER A 218 8.26 -4.16 -11.17
C SER A 218 9.69 -4.69 -11.32
N TYR A 219 10.70 -3.93 -10.87
CA TYR A 219 12.10 -4.35 -10.93
C TYR A 219 12.37 -5.58 -10.06
N PHE A 220 11.91 -5.58 -8.82
CA PHE A 220 12.05 -6.72 -7.92
C PHE A 220 11.20 -7.91 -8.34
N GLY A 221 10.03 -7.69 -8.93
CA GLY A 221 9.23 -8.75 -9.51
C GLY A 221 9.97 -9.47 -10.64
N ALA A 222 10.60 -8.70 -11.54
CA ALA A 222 11.39 -9.27 -12.63
C ALA A 222 12.59 -10.11 -12.15
N ILE A 223 13.20 -9.76 -11.01
CA ILE A 223 14.40 -10.41 -10.48
C ILE A 223 14.06 -11.60 -9.59
N PHE A 224 13.11 -11.44 -8.66
CA PHE A 224 12.88 -12.40 -7.58
C PHE A 224 11.68 -13.31 -7.80
N GLN A 225 10.67 -12.90 -8.55
CA GLN A 225 9.46 -13.72 -8.75
C GLN A 225 9.58 -14.60 -9.99
N ARG A 226 10.31 -14.14 -11.01
CA ARG A 226 10.55 -14.88 -12.25
C ARG A 226 11.29 -16.20 -11.93
N ASN A 227 10.59 -17.33 -12.13
CA ASN A 227 11.00 -18.72 -11.85
C ASN A 227 10.75 -19.25 -10.42
N ASN A 228 9.75 -18.74 -9.69
CA ASN A 228 9.45 -19.15 -8.31
C ASN A 228 10.66 -18.99 -7.38
N GLY A 229 11.27 -17.80 -7.41
CA GLY A 229 12.44 -17.49 -6.59
C GLY A 229 12.17 -17.77 -5.12
N THR A 230 12.87 -18.77 -4.60
CA THR A 230 12.81 -19.18 -3.21
C THR A 230 14.19 -19.07 -2.60
N VAL A 231 14.26 -18.48 -1.41
CA VAL A 231 15.50 -18.38 -0.64
C VAL A 231 15.39 -19.29 0.58
N PRO A 232 16.30 -20.27 0.75
CA PRO A 232 16.30 -21.09 1.95
C PRO A 232 16.63 -20.22 3.17
N LEU A 233 15.83 -20.33 4.23
CA LEU A 233 16.06 -19.58 5.45
C LEU A 233 17.18 -20.26 6.25
N PRO A 234 18.22 -19.51 6.68
CA PRO A 234 19.27 -20.06 7.52
C PRO A 234 18.67 -20.72 8.76
N PHE A 235 19.16 -21.90 9.11
CA PHE A 235 18.76 -22.64 10.32
C PHE A 235 17.31 -23.15 10.36
N THR A 236 16.61 -23.22 9.22
CA THR A 236 15.28 -23.86 9.14
C THR A 236 15.15 -24.70 7.86
N GLU A 237 14.26 -25.72 7.86
CA GLU A 237 13.89 -26.45 6.64
C GLU A 237 12.92 -25.68 5.72
N ARG A 238 12.72 -24.38 5.99
CA ARG A 238 11.76 -23.55 5.27
C ARG A 238 12.46 -22.69 4.22
N SER A 239 11.80 -22.56 3.08
CA SER A 239 12.15 -21.60 2.05
C SER A 239 11.19 -20.41 2.09
N PHE A 240 11.73 -19.21 1.97
CA PHE A 240 10.95 -18.00 1.75
C PHE A 240 10.70 -17.84 0.24
N SER A 241 9.44 -17.82 -0.19
CA SER A 241 9.07 -17.52 -1.57
C SER A 241 8.89 -16.02 -1.73
N PHE A 242 9.52 -15.43 -2.73
CA PHE A 242 9.21 -14.06 -3.14
C PHE A 242 7.91 -14.09 -3.93
N ASP A 243 6.79 -13.89 -3.25
CA ASP A 243 5.48 -13.71 -3.87
C ASP A 243 5.20 -12.21 -4.10
N ASN A 244 4.02 -11.89 -4.66
CA ASN A 244 3.62 -10.50 -4.88
C ASN A 244 3.55 -9.69 -3.59
N ASN A 245 3.03 -10.30 -2.52
CA ASN A 245 2.89 -9.60 -1.24
C ASN A 245 4.26 -9.20 -0.66
N ALA A 246 5.27 -10.07 -0.76
CA ALA A 246 6.62 -9.76 -0.31
C ALA A 246 7.24 -8.59 -1.08
N VAL A 247 7.07 -8.56 -2.40
CA VAL A 247 7.60 -7.47 -3.25
C VAL A 247 6.87 -6.17 -2.94
N ASN A 248 5.54 -6.18 -2.81
CA ASN A 248 4.74 -5.03 -2.40
C ASN A 248 5.16 -4.46 -1.03
N VAL A 249 5.46 -5.31 -0.03
CA VAL A 249 5.99 -4.84 1.26
C VAL A 249 7.31 -4.10 1.08
N ILE A 250 8.23 -4.64 0.28
CA ILE A 250 9.55 -4.04 0.06
C ILE A 250 9.40 -2.72 -0.71
N SER A 251 8.64 -2.71 -1.80
CA SER A 251 8.48 -1.56 -2.68
C SER A 251 7.78 -0.39 -1.98
N THR A 252 6.70 -0.65 -1.22
CA THR A 252 6.02 0.39 -0.43
C THR A 252 6.89 0.93 0.70
N GLY A 253 7.69 0.08 1.35
CA GLY A 253 8.68 0.50 2.36
C GLY A 253 9.78 1.38 1.78
N MET A 254 10.30 1.03 0.60
CA MET A 254 11.26 1.86 -0.12
C MET A 254 10.65 3.18 -0.56
N GLY A 255 9.40 3.19 -1.01
CA GLY A 255 8.64 4.42 -1.28
C GLY A 255 8.54 5.31 -0.05
N ALA A 256 8.25 4.75 1.12
CA ALA A 256 8.21 5.49 2.38
C ALA A 256 9.57 6.14 2.72
N MET A 257 10.64 5.34 2.67
CA MET A 257 12.01 5.81 2.94
C MET A 257 12.47 6.86 1.96
N LEU A 258 12.13 6.70 0.68
CA LEU A 258 12.46 7.65 -0.35
C LEU A 258 11.73 8.97 -0.14
N ALA A 259 10.44 8.95 0.23
CA ALA A 259 9.69 10.17 0.53
C ALA A 259 10.31 10.97 1.69
N ILE A 260 10.70 10.27 2.76
CA ILE A 260 11.42 10.87 3.90
C ILE A 260 12.76 11.45 3.46
N THR A 261 13.55 10.67 2.72
CA THR A 261 14.90 11.06 2.29
C THR A 261 14.86 12.28 1.38
N LEU A 262 13.98 12.27 0.37
CA LEU A 262 13.78 13.39 -0.53
C LEU A 262 13.34 14.65 0.23
N LYS A 263 12.40 14.51 1.17
CA LYS A 263 11.97 15.63 2.02
C LYS A 263 13.14 16.18 2.83
N LEU A 264 13.98 15.33 3.44
CA LEU A 264 15.07 15.79 4.29
C LEU A 264 16.22 16.44 3.51
N ILE A 265 16.44 16.04 2.27
CA ILE A 265 17.51 16.58 1.42
C ILE A 265 17.08 17.87 0.71
N PHE A 266 15.84 17.92 0.21
CA PHE A 266 15.41 18.96 -0.72
C PHE A 266 14.41 19.97 -0.13
N VAL A 267 13.93 19.77 1.11
CA VAL A 267 12.91 20.63 1.76
C VAL A 267 13.19 20.92 3.23
#